data_AF-A0A1M7QQH3-F1
#
_entry.id   AF-A0A1M7QQH3-F1
#
_cell.length_a   1.000
_cell.length_b   1.000
_cell.length_c   1.000
_cell.angle_alpha   90.00
_cell.angle_beta   90.00
_cell.angle_gamma   90.00
#
_symmetry.space_group_name_H-M   'P 1'
#
loop_
_entity.id
_entity.type
_entity.pdbx_description
1 polymer ?
#
loop_
_entity_poly.entity_id
_entity_poly.type
_entity_poly.pdbx_seq_one_letter_code
_entity_poly.pdbx_strand_id
1 'polypeptide(L)'
;MDIMGAFNRYINTFHPEVKLKNWLVDAEILDQSDAVNRGLHRMIPKNAKKIRCFTFFYIGGEKKVIYFMQDASQTGGASIGLMKDDALVHFVRIKA
;
A
#
# COMPACT_ATOMS: atom_id res chain seq x y z
N MET A 1 14.36 0.31 2.04
CA MET A 1 13.62 0.78 0.84
C MET A 1 12.99 2.12 1.14
N ASP A 2 13.10 3.09 0.22
CA ASP A 2 12.43 4.38 0.34
C ASP A 2 10.94 4.27 -0.02
N ILE A 3 10.09 4.40 1.01
CA ILE A 3 8.63 4.28 0.89
C ILE A 3 8.05 5.44 0.08
N MET A 4 8.52 6.67 0.29
CA MET A 4 8.04 7.84 -0.44
C MET A 4 8.45 7.79 -1.91
N GLY A 5 9.67 7.35 -2.20
CA GLY A 5 10.12 7.11 -3.57
C GLY A 5 9.35 5.98 -4.27
N ALA A 6 8.96 4.92 -3.55
CA ALA A 6 8.12 3.87 -4.10
C ALA A 6 6.68 4.36 -4.38
N PHE A 7 6.10 5.12 -3.45
CA PHE A 7 4.82 5.78 -3.60
C PHE A 7 4.80 6.73 -4.81
N ASN A 8 5.76 7.65 -4.89
CA ASN A 8 5.86 8.61 -5.99
C ASN A 8 6.01 7.92 -7.36
N ARG A 9 6.82 6.86 -7.44
CA ARG A 9 6.92 6.07 -8.68
C ARG A 9 5.59 5.41 -9.03
N TYR A 10 4.93 4.78 -8.07
CA TYR A 10 3.66 4.10 -8.28
C TYR A 10 2.57 5.05 -8.80
N ILE A 11 2.37 6.20 -8.15
CA ILE A 11 1.34 7.17 -8.59
C ILE A 11 1.70 7.78 -9.95
N ASN A 12 2.97 8.09 -10.20
CA ASN A 12 3.37 8.71 -11.46
C ASN A 12 3.21 7.75 -12.64
N THR A 13 3.42 6.45 -12.42
CA THR A 13 3.30 5.43 -13.47
C THR A 13 1.86 4.99 -13.68
N PHE A 14 1.12 4.72 -12.61
CA PHE A 14 -0.17 4.00 -12.72
C PHE A 14 -1.39 4.88 -12.44
N HIS A 15 -1.24 5.96 -11.67
CA HIS A 15 -2.36 6.81 -11.23
C HIS A 15 -2.04 8.32 -11.40
N PRO A 16 -1.66 8.77 -12.60
CA PRO A 16 -1.24 10.15 -12.82
C PRO A 16 -2.35 11.17 -12.54
N GLU A 17 -3.62 10.74 -12.52
CA GLU A 17 -4.78 11.59 -12.25
C GLU A 17 -4.89 12.05 -10.80
N VAL A 18 -4.18 11.38 -9.87
CA VAL A 18 -4.17 11.74 -8.44
C VAL A 18 -2.79 12.19 -7.95
N LYS A 19 -1.80 12.36 -8.84
CA LYS A 19 -0.41 12.66 -8.45
C LYS A 19 -0.24 14.01 -7.73
N LEU A 20 -1.06 15.02 -8.04
CA LEU A 20 -0.98 16.38 -7.50
C LEU A 20 -1.89 16.59 -6.28
N LYS A 21 -2.41 15.52 -5.68
CA LYS A 21 -3.21 15.62 -4.46
C LYS A 21 -2.32 15.84 -3.24
N ASN A 22 -2.87 16.49 -2.22
CA ASN A 22 -2.20 16.65 -0.94
C ASN A 22 -2.33 15.34 -0.15
N TRP A 23 -1.38 14.44 -0.37
CA TRP A 23 -1.36 13.14 0.26
C TRP A 23 -0.94 13.24 1.73
N LEU A 24 -1.69 12.54 2.57
CA LEU A 24 -1.40 12.23 3.96
C LEU A 24 -1.02 10.75 4.03
N VAL A 25 -0.26 10.40 5.06
CA VAL A 25 0.17 9.03 5.31
C VAL A 25 -0.06 8.68 6.77
N ASP A 26 -0.62 7.51 6.99
CA ASP A 26 -0.67 6.86 8.29
C ASP A 26 0.13 5.55 8.24
N ALA A 27 0.67 5.11 9.38
CA ALA A 27 1.57 3.97 9.46
C ALA A 27 1.24 3.08 10.66
N GLU A 28 1.00 1.80 10.39
CA GLU A 28 0.60 0.82 11.38
C GLU A 28 1.41 -0.47 11.23
N ILE A 29 1.51 -1.23 12.32
CA ILE A 29 2.04 -2.60 12.30
C ILE A 29 0.85 -3.55 12.48
N LEU A 30 0.66 -4.42 11.50
CA LEU A 30 -0.43 -5.40 11.46
C LEU A 30 0.14 -6.81 11.59
N ASP A 31 -0.58 -7.69 12.27
CA ASP A 31 -0.40 -9.12 12.10
C ASP A 31 -1.14 -9.57 10.82
N GLN A 32 -0.71 -10.69 10.23
CA GLN A 32 -1.32 -11.19 9.00
C GLN A 32 -2.83 -11.45 9.16
N SER A 33 -3.27 -11.83 10.37
CA SER A 33 -4.68 -12.08 10.72
C SER A 33 -5.56 -10.82 10.70
N ASP A 34 -4.97 -9.64 10.84
CA ASP A 34 -5.72 -8.39 11.02
C ASP A 34 -6.24 -7.85 9.67
N ALA A 35 -5.70 -8.34 8.56
CA ALA A 35 -6.12 -7.96 7.21
C ALA A 35 -7.44 -8.64 6.80
N VAL A 36 -8.56 -8.08 7.25
CA VAL A 36 -9.92 -8.57 6.95
C VAL A 36 -10.37 -8.36 5.50
N ASN A 37 -9.80 -7.37 4.78
CA ASN A 37 -10.16 -7.12 3.38
C ASN A 37 -9.40 -8.09 2.44
N ARG A 38 -10.13 -8.84 1.60
CA ARG A 38 -9.55 -9.82 0.66
C ARG A 38 -8.56 -9.21 -0.33
N GLY A 39 -8.77 -7.96 -0.74
CA GLY A 39 -7.85 -7.21 -1.60
C GLY A 39 -6.52 -6.95 -0.90
N LEU A 40 -6.57 -6.44 0.33
CA LEU A 40 -5.39 -6.23 1.16
C LEU A 40 -4.62 -7.54 1.41
N HIS A 41 -5.32 -8.65 1.66
CA HIS A 41 -4.68 -9.95 1.84
C HIS A 41 -3.87 -10.41 0.62
N ARG A 42 -4.23 -10.01 -0.61
CA ARG A 42 -3.47 -10.34 -1.83
C ARG A 42 -2.15 -9.57 -1.94
N MET A 43 -2.07 -8.43 -1.26
CA MET A 43 -0.91 -7.55 -1.24
C MET A 43 0.13 -7.98 -0.20
N ILE A 44 -0.26 -8.74 0.83
CA ILE A 44 0.64 -9.18 1.88
C ILE A 44 1.86 -9.92 1.29
N PRO A 45 3.09 -9.50 1.61
CA PRO A 45 4.30 -10.21 1.21
C PRO A 45 4.29 -11.65 1.73
N LYS A 46 4.78 -12.60 0.92
CA LYS A 46 4.78 -14.01 1.29
C LYS A 46 5.59 -14.22 2.57
N ASN A 47 5.06 -15.03 3.49
CA ASN A 47 5.67 -15.40 4.77
C ASN A 47 5.89 -14.23 5.75
N ALA A 48 5.34 -13.05 5.50
CA ALA A 48 5.39 -11.95 6.45
C ALA A 48 4.54 -12.31 7.69
N LYS A 49 5.19 -12.38 8.86
CA LYS A 49 4.48 -12.57 10.14
C LYS A 49 3.89 -11.25 10.65
N LYS A 50 4.66 -10.18 10.50
CA LYS A 50 4.29 -8.80 10.83
C LYS A 50 4.45 -7.94 9.60
N ILE A 51 3.50 -7.05 9.38
CA ILE A 51 3.42 -6.23 8.19
C ILE A 51 3.45 -4.77 8.63
N ARG A 52 4.39 -4.00 8.10
CA ARG A 52 4.31 -2.53 8.15
C ARG A 52 3.38 -2.08 7.04
N CYS A 53 2.26 -1.50 7.42
CA CYS A 53 1.26 -0.99 6.52
C CYS A 53 1.33 0.54 6.52
N PHE A 54 1.50 1.14 5.35
CA PHE A 54 1.36 2.58 5.16
C PHE A 54 0.12 2.84 4.33
N THR A 55 -0.75 3.69 4.86
CA THR A 55 -2.02 4.06 4.25
C THR A 55 -1.90 5.49 3.75
N PHE A 56 -1.89 5.67 2.45
CA PHE A 56 -1.85 6.97 1.79
C PHE A 56 -3.27 7.37 1.37
N PHE A 57 -3.69 8.55 1.79
CA PHE A 57 -5.01 9.10 1.49
C PHE A 57 -4.92 10.62 1.30
N TYR A 58 -5.96 11.24 0.77
CA TYR A 58 -6.04 12.70 0.64
C TYR A 58 -7.49 13.17 0.88
N ILE A 59 -7.66 14.44 1.26
CA ILE A 59 -8.99 15.01 1.53
C ILE A 59 -9.84 14.99 0.25
N GLY A 60 -11.06 14.45 0.34
CA GLY A 60 -11.94 14.22 -0.81
C GLY A 60 -11.57 12.96 -1.64
N GLY A 61 -10.61 12.18 -1.15
CA GLY A 61 -10.17 10.90 -1.71
C GLY A 61 -10.68 9.68 -0.94
N GLU A 62 -11.77 9.81 -0.18
CA GLU A 62 -12.30 8.78 0.74
C GLU A 62 -12.50 7.41 0.08
N LYS A 63 -12.62 7.38 -1.25
CA LYS A 63 -12.80 6.18 -2.06
C LYS A 63 -11.55 5.73 -2.81
N LYS A 64 -10.39 6.40 -2.67
CA LYS A 64 -9.13 6.06 -3.35
C LYS A 64 -8.00 6.11 -2.32
N VAL A 65 -7.64 4.94 -1.81
CA VAL A 65 -6.60 4.79 -0.78
C VAL A 65 -5.48 3.93 -1.35
N ILE A 66 -4.25 4.39 -1.19
CA ILE A 66 -3.07 3.61 -1.60
C ILE A 66 -2.49 2.95 -0.37
N TYR A 67 -2.31 1.63 -0.43
CA TYR A 67 -1.67 0.86 0.63
C TYR A 67 -0.27 0.46 0.17
N PHE A 68 0.67 0.55 1.10
CA PHE A 68 2.00 -0.02 0.96
C PHE A 68 2.23 -1.01 2.09
N MET A 69 2.50 -2.26 1.73
CA MET A 69 2.73 -3.33 2.70
C MET A 69 4.15 -3.85 2.58
N GLN A 70 4.88 -3.82 3.67
CA GLN A 70 6.23 -4.36 3.75
C GLN A 70 6.32 -5.38 4.87
N ASP A 71 7.04 -6.47 4.63
CA ASP A 71 7.43 -7.37 5.69
C ASP A 71 8.24 -6.61 6.75
N ALA A 72 7.84 -6.69 8.02
CA ALA A 72 8.48 -5.93 9.09
C ALA A 72 9.94 -6.34 9.33
N SER A 73 10.33 -7.58 9.01
CA SER A 73 11.75 -8.00 9.00
C SER A 73 12.51 -7.56 7.76
N GLN A 74 11.84 -6.92 6.80
CA GLN A 74 12.39 -6.40 5.54
C GLN A 74 12.99 -7.47 4.60
N THR A 75 12.67 -8.73 4.83
CA THR A 75 13.19 -9.88 4.09
C THR A 75 12.24 -10.38 2.99
N GLY A 76 10.93 -10.23 3.20
CA GLY A 76 9.87 -10.77 2.34
C GLY A 76 9.47 -9.87 1.15
N GLY A 77 10.17 -8.75 0.95
CA GLY A 77 9.81 -7.72 -0.03
C GLY A 77 8.63 -6.86 0.41
N ALA A 78 8.00 -6.20 -0.56
CA ALA A 78 6.87 -5.32 -0.32
C ALA A 78 5.86 -5.33 -1.47
N SER A 79 4.76 -4.62 -1.28
CA SER A 79 3.78 -4.33 -2.32
C SER A 79 3.20 -2.94 -2.14
N ILE A 80 2.71 -2.39 -3.23
CA ILE A 80 1.96 -1.12 -3.24
C ILE A 80 0.77 -1.25 -4.16
N GLY A 81 -0.38 -0.72 -3.75
CA GLY A 81 -1.64 -0.91 -4.48
C GLY A 81 -2.68 0.15 -4.16
N LEU A 82 -3.58 0.37 -5.12
CA LEU A 82 -4.73 1.25 -4.99
C LEU A 82 -5.97 0.42 -4.66
N MET A 83 -6.62 0.79 -3.56
CA MET A 83 -7.96 0.38 -3.20
C MET A 83 -8.94 1.46 -3.65
N LYS A 84 -10.03 1.06 -4.30
CA LYS A 84 -11.15 1.94 -4.62
C LYS A 84 -12.46 1.30 -4.19
N ASP A 85 -13.25 2.03 -3.41
CA ASP A 85 -14.54 1.54 -2.88
C ASP A 85 -14.38 0.12 -2.25
N ASP A 86 -13.37 -0.05 -1.38
CA ASP A 86 -12.98 -1.31 -0.73
C ASP A 86 -12.54 -2.46 -1.65
N ALA A 87 -12.40 -2.22 -2.95
CA ALA A 87 -11.91 -3.19 -3.92
C ALA A 87 -10.48 -2.88 -4.36
N LEU A 88 -9.66 -3.92 -4.48
CA LEU A 88 -8.31 -3.79 -5.03
C LEU A 88 -8.38 -3.55 -6.55
N VAL A 89 -8.01 -2.34 -6.98
CA VAL A 89 -8.02 -1.95 -8.40
C VAL A 89 -6.74 -2.37 -9.09
N HIS A 90 -5.61 -2.10 -8.44
CA HIS A 90 -4.29 -2.36 -9.01
C HIS A 90 -3.27 -2.49 -7.89
N PHE A 91 -2.28 -3.36 -8.06
CA PHE A 91 -1.12 -3.44 -7.18
C PHE A 91 0.09 -4.00 -7.90
N VAL A 92 1.27 -3.71 -7.38
CA VAL A 92 2.53 -4.30 -7.83
C VAL A 92 3.29 -4.84 -6.63
N ARG A 93 4.10 -5.88 -6.86
CA ARG A 93 5.05 -6.40 -5.89
C ARG A 93 6.41 -5.77 -6.12
N ILE A 94 7.04 -5.35 -5.04
CA ILE A 94 8.39 -4.79 -5.01
C ILE A 94 9.28 -5.86 -4.38
N LYS A 95 10.25 -6.36 -5.16
CA LYS A 95 11.23 -7.32 -4.64
C LYS A 95 12.14 -6.63 -3.63
N ALA A 96 12.57 -7.39 -2.61
CA ALA A 96 13.59 -6.95 -1.67
C ALA A 96 14.93 -6.73 -2.39
#